data_AF-A0A6P8SGJ7-F1
#
_entry.id   AF-A0A6P8SGJ7-F1
#
_cell.length_a   1.000
_cell.length_b   1.000
_cell.length_c   1.000
_cell.angle_alpha   90.00
_cell.angle_beta   90.00
_cell.angle_gamma   90.00
#
_symmetry.space_group_name_H-M   'P 1'
#
loop_
_entity.id
_entity.type
_entity.pdbx_description
1 polymer ?
#
loop_
_entity_poly.entity_id
_entity_poly.type
_entity_poly.pdbx_seq_one_letter_code
_entity_poly.pdbx_strand_id
1 'polypeptide(L)'
;MTCENRENTGCALSHIADIAFRLQTFVYYSQRLLFNTLKDTNRLLDQLNSFVSRCCSEDAEPECFLSEKYIFQARICDDAISQSKNRAAALCCGKIPVEREMCFRGLQNKPPIKLPPLVGHFSYAEECLTFTADSQLFAESYLHSLAKRLSIFSWEMISRISRAYLMMYVSCCSKSEQLEQCFSSKVCI
;
A
#
# COMPACT_ATOMS: atom_id res chain seq x y z
N MET A 1 24.65 -27.69 -17.85
CA MET A 1 23.91 -26.88 -16.86
C MET A 1 23.23 -25.77 -17.64
N THR A 2 21.99 -26.01 -18.06
CA THR A 2 21.24 -25.09 -18.92
C THR A 2 20.77 -23.92 -18.07
N CYS A 3 21.16 -22.70 -18.42
CA CYS A 3 20.51 -21.49 -17.91
C CYS A 3 19.04 -21.57 -18.34
N GLU A 4 18.15 -21.96 -17.41
CA GLU A 4 16.74 -21.61 -17.57
C GLU A 4 16.70 -20.09 -17.74
N ASN A 5 16.10 -19.63 -18.85
CA ASN A 5 15.73 -18.22 -19.02
C ASN A 5 14.75 -17.88 -17.89
N ARG A 6 15.26 -17.46 -16.73
CA ARG A 6 14.44 -16.93 -15.65
C ARG A 6 13.76 -15.69 -16.17
N GLU A 7 12.44 -15.68 -16.10
CA GLU A 7 11.65 -14.50 -16.41
C GLU A 7 12.11 -13.33 -15.53
N ASN A 8 12.49 -12.22 -16.16
CA ASN A 8 12.91 -11.01 -15.45
C ASN A 8 11.68 -10.31 -14.90
N THR A 9 11.24 -10.76 -13.72
CA THR A 9 10.04 -10.24 -13.05
C THR A 9 10.17 -8.73 -12.80
N GLY A 10 11.33 -8.24 -12.37
CA GLY A 10 11.58 -6.82 -12.16
C GLY A 10 11.41 -5.99 -13.44
N CYS A 11 11.87 -6.49 -14.59
CA CYS A 11 11.66 -5.82 -15.87
C CYS A 11 10.18 -5.81 -16.27
N ALA A 12 9.46 -6.93 -16.07
CA ALA A 12 8.02 -6.97 -16.29
C ALA A 12 7.30 -5.92 -15.43
N LEU A 13 7.65 -5.81 -14.14
CA LEU A 13 7.12 -4.79 -13.23
C LEU A 13 7.41 -3.35 -13.68
N SER A 14 8.52 -3.12 -14.38
CA SER A 14 8.88 -1.79 -14.89
C SER A 14 8.02 -1.35 -16.09
N HIS A 15 7.57 -2.33 -16.89
CA HIS A 15 6.70 -2.10 -18.05
C HIS A 15 5.22 -2.10 -17.70
N ILE A 16 4.86 -2.64 -16.53
CA ILE A 16 3.51 -2.57 -16.00
C ILE A 16 3.25 -1.11 -15.59
N ALA A 17 2.83 -0.32 -16.58
CA ALA A 17 2.26 1.02 -16.41
C ALA A 17 0.89 0.97 -15.71
N ASP A 18 0.68 0.03 -14.81
CA ASP A 18 -0.63 -0.26 -14.26
C ASP A 18 -0.73 0.30 -12.84
N ILE A 19 -1.70 1.19 -12.70
CA ILE A 19 -2.25 1.66 -11.43
C ILE A 19 -2.45 0.47 -10.48
N ALA A 20 -2.80 -0.72 -11.00
CA ALA A 20 -2.85 -1.97 -10.24
C ALA A 20 -1.55 -2.31 -9.51
N PHE A 21 -0.39 -2.31 -10.18
CA PHE A 21 0.90 -2.60 -9.54
C PHE A 21 1.22 -1.62 -8.42
N ARG A 22 1.01 -0.31 -8.69
CA ARG A 22 1.21 0.73 -7.67
C ARG A 22 0.26 0.55 -6.49
N LEU A 23 -1.02 0.29 -6.73
CA LEU A 23 -2.02 0.06 -5.68
C LEU A 23 -1.72 -1.21 -4.88
N GLN A 24 -1.41 -2.31 -5.56
CA GLN A 24 -1.04 -3.58 -4.94
C GLN A 24 0.16 -3.39 -4.02
N THR A 25 1.21 -2.73 -4.48
CA THR A 25 2.40 -2.48 -3.68
C THR A 25 2.12 -1.52 -2.52
N PHE A 26 1.37 -0.44 -2.78
CA PHE A 26 1.00 0.53 -1.75
C PHE A 26 0.21 -0.14 -0.62
N VAL A 27 -0.80 -0.94 -0.98
CA VAL A 27 -1.57 -1.73 -0.02
C VAL A 27 -0.67 -2.75 0.67
N TYR A 28 0.20 -3.45 -0.08
CA TYR A 28 1.15 -4.41 0.47
C TYR A 28 1.97 -3.77 1.59
N TYR A 29 2.67 -2.67 1.33
CA TYR A 29 3.50 -1.99 2.33
C TYR A 29 2.68 -1.47 3.51
N SER A 30 1.53 -0.86 3.25
CA SER A 30 0.64 -0.36 4.31
C SER A 30 0.19 -1.49 5.25
N GLN A 31 -0.08 -2.69 4.73
CA GLN A 31 -0.51 -3.85 5.51
C GLN A 31 0.63 -4.49 6.33
N ARG A 32 1.89 -4.44 5.87
CA ARG A 32 3.04 -5.06 6.57
C ARG A 32 3.75 -4.09 7.53
N LEU A 33 3.70 -2.79 7.24
CA LEU A 33 4.47 -1.75 7.92
C LEU A 33 3.53 -0.77 8.65
N LEU A 34 2.85 -1.26 9.68
CA LEU A 34 1.82 -0.50 10.39
C LEU A 34 2.33 0.80 11.02
N PHE A 35 3.62 0.93 11.28
CA PHE A 35 4.21 2.14 11.87
C PHE A 35 4.82 3.09 10.83
N ASN A 36 4.79 2.73 9.55
CA ASN A 36 5.08 3.69 8.50
C ASN A 36 3.97 4.74 8.42
N THR A 37 4.39 5.98 8.23
CA THR A 37 3.52 7.08 7.78
C THR A 37 3.24 6.94 6.29
N LEU A 38 2.29 7.73 5.79
CA LEU A 38 2.05 7.83 4.34
C LEU A 38 3.34 8.23 3.60
N LYS A 39 4.09 9.20 4.14
CA LYS A 39 5.36 9.66 3.57
C LYS A 39 6.41 8.54 3.53
N ASP A 40 6.50 7.72 4.56
CA ASP A 40 7.44 6.59 4.57
C ASP A 40 7.06 5.55 3.50
N THR A 41 5.76 5.28 3.36
CA THR A 41 5.22 4.34 2.36
C THR A 41 5.48 4.83 0.93
N ASN A 42 5.20 6.10 0.64
CA ASN A 42 5.44 6.69 -0.68
C ASN A 42 6.93 6.68 -1.03
N ARG A 43 7.80 7.04 -0.08
CA ARG A 43 9.26 6.95 -0.28
C ARG A 43 9.71 5.51 -0.59
N LEU A 44 9.15 4.51 0.07
CA LEU A 44 9.47 3.10 -0.19
C LEU A 44 8.99 2.66 -1.59
N LEU A 45 7.85 3.17 -2.05
CA LEU A 45 7.38 2.96 -3.42
C LEU A 45 8.31 3.60 -4.44
N ASP A 46 8.82 4.81 -4.18
CA ASP A 46 9.79 5.46 -5.06
C ASP A 46 11.09 4.65 -5.17
N GLN A 47 11.55 4.08 -4.06
CA GLN A 47 12.70 3.17 -4.05
C GLN A 47 12.46 1.91 -4.87
N LEU A 48 11.26 1.31 -4.78
CA LEU A 48 10.89 0.18 -5.62
C LEU A 48 10.85 0.57 -7.10
N ASN A 49 10.20 1.68 -7.44
CA ASN A 49 10.10 2.17 -8.82
C ASN A 49 11.48 2.42 -9.43
N SER A 50 12.39 3.02 -8.65
CA SER A 50 13.79 3.22 -9.06
C SER A 50 14.54 1.90 -9.29
N PHE A 51 14.25 0.88 -8.49
CA PHE A 51 14.86 -0.44 -8.66
C PHE A 51 14.34 -1.14 -9.93
N VAL A 52 13.02 -1.26 -10.07
CA VAL A 52 12.43 -1.99 -11.22
C VAL A 52 12.75 -1.31 -12.55
N SER A 53 12.89 0.03 -12.59
CA SER A 53 13.27 0.74 -13.82
C SER A 53 14.67 0.39 -14.35
N ARG A 54 15.55 -0.17 -13.51
CA ARG A 54 16.88 -0.66 -13.91
C ARG A 54 16.89 -2.14 -14.30
N CYS A 55 15.82 -2.87 -14.00
CA CYS A 55 15.79 -4.32 -14.20
C CYS A 55 15.71 -4.75 -15.67
N CYS A 56 15.37 -3.87 -16.62
CA CYS A 56 15.39 -4.21 -18.05
C CYS A 56 16.75 -4.03 -18.74
N SER A 57 17.79 -3.67 -17.98
CA SER A 57 19.15 -3.56 -18.51
C SER A 57 19.79 -4.94 -18.72
N GLU A 58 20.80 -5.02 -19.59
CA GLU A 58 21.58 -6.25 -19.79
C GLU A 58 22.34 -6.66 -18.51
N ASP A 59 22.70 -5.68 -17.67
CA ASP A 59 23.38 -5.86 -16.39
C ASP A 59 22.39 -5.94 -15.20
N ALA A 60 21.19 -6.48 -15.41
CA ALA A 60 20.16 -6.58 -14.39
C ALA A 60 20.67 -7.32 -13.13
N GLU A 61 20.44 -6.70 -11.96
CA GLU A 61 20.79 -7.28 -10.66
C GLU A 61 20.07 -8.64 -10.46
N PRO A 62 20.68 -9.64 -9.76
CA PRO A 62 20.05 -10.94 -9.51
C PRO A 62 18.65 -10.84 -8.87
N GLU A 63 18.42 -9.81 -8.07
CA GLU A 63 17.15 -9.48 -7.43
C GLU A 63 16.01 -9.22 -8.43
N CYS A 64 16.31 -8.79 -9.66
CA CYS A 64 15.32 -8.58 -10.72
C CYS A 64 14.64 -9.89 -11.17
N PHE A 65 15.25 -11.03 -10.90
CA PHE A 65 14.73 -12.35 -11.26
C PHE A 65 14.03 -13.08 -10.10
N LEU A 66 13.80 -12.37 -8.98
CA LEU A 66 13.01 -12.87 -7.87
C LEU A 66 11.52 -12.67 -8.14
N SER A 67 10.67 -13.46 -7.47
CA SER A 67 9.22 -13.22 -7.53
C SER A 67 8.86 -11.84 -6.97
N GLU A 68 7.75 -11.29 -7.42
CA GLU A 68 7.25 -9.96 -7.03
C GLU A 68 7.27 -9.76 -5.50
N LYS A 69 6.76 -10.74 -4.75
CA LYS A 69 6.74 -10.68 -3.27
C LYS A 69 8.15 -10.57 -2.68
N TYR A 70 9.12 -11.26 -3.24
CA TYR A 70 10.50 -11.20 -2.76
C TYR A 70 11.16 -9.88 -3.13
N ILE A 71 10.86 -9.31 -4.30
CA ILE A 71 11.27 -7.95 -4.66
C ILE A 71 10.71 -6.96 -3.63
N PHE A 72 9.43 -7.04 -3.29
CA PHE A 72 8.81 -6.13 -2.30
C PHE A 72 9.44 -6.27 -0.92
N GLN A 73 9.66 -7.51 -0.46
CA GLN A 73 10.30 -7.77 0.83
C GLN A 73 11.75 -7.29 0.87
N ALA A 74 12.50 -7.46 -0.22
CA ALA A 74 13.86 -6.96 -0.32
C ALA A 74 13.89 -5.44 -0.10
N ARG A 75 12.99 -4.68 -0.74
CA ARG A 75 12.89 -3.22 -0.51
C ARG A 75 12.59 -2.86 0.94
N ILE A 76 11.74 -3.60 1.64
CA ILE A 76 11.53 -3.41 3.09
C ILE A 76 12.82 -3.67 3.87
N CYS A 77 13.55 -4.73 3.51
CA CYS A 77 14.77 -5.16 4.19
C CYS A 77 15.99 -4.31 3.89
N ASP A 78 15.96 -3.50 2.83
CA ASP A 78 16.98 -2.51 2.52
C ASP A 78 16.63 -1.13 3.10
N ASP A 79 15.39 -0.95 3.56
CA ASP A 79 14.92 0.34 4.08
C ASP A 79 15.04 0.44 5.61
N ALA A 80 16.11 1.11 6.06
CA ALA A 80 16.40 1.30 7.48
C ALA A 80 15.27 2.03 8.24
N ILE A 81 14.57 2.98 7.59
CA ILE A 81 13.47 3.72 8.21
C ILE A 81 12.31 2.76 8.52
N SER A 82 11.86 1.97 7.53
CA SER A 82 10.80 0.98 7.72
C SER A 82 11.17 -0.03 8.80
N GLN A 83 12.41 -0.52 8.81
CA GLN A 83 12.87 -1.49 9.81
C GLN A 83 12.90 -0.90 11.22
N SER A 84 13.38 0.33 11.38
CA SER A 84 13.43 1.00 12.69
C SER A 84 12.03 1.22 13.29
N LYS A 85 11.04 1.53 12.43
CA LYS A 85 9.64 1.74 12.84
C LYS A 85 8.91 0.42 13.05
N ASN A 86 9.30 -0.65 12.35
CA ASN A 86 8.59 -1.93 12.33
C ASN A 86 9.53 -3.08 12.73
N ARG A 87 9.86 -3.16 14.02
CA ARG A 87 10.77 -4.20 14.56
C ARG A 87 10.38 -5.63 14.16
N ALA A 88 9.09 -5.95 14.09
CA ALA A 88 8.63 -7.27 13.66
C ALA A 88 8.97 -7.56 12.19
N ALA A 89 8.87 -6.56 11.30
CA ALA A 89 9.29 -6.68 9.91
C ALA A 89 10.83 -6.79 9.81
N ALA A 90 11.58 -6.04 10.60
CA ALA A 90 13.03 -6.15 10.66
C ALA A 90 13.50 -7.56 11.06
N LEU A 91 12.81 -8.20 12.01
CA LEU A 91 13.09 -9.60 12.39
C LEU A 91 12.80 -10.60 11.25
N CYS A 92 11.87 -10.28 10.36
CA CYS A 92 11.62 -11.12 9.18
C CYS A 92 12.77 -11.05 8.16
N CYS A 93 13.50 -9.94 8.08
CA CYS A 93 14.55 -9.73 7.09
C CYS A 93 15.78 -10.63 7.27
N GLY A 94 16.05 -11.08 8.50
CA GLY A 94 17.13 -12.03 8.78
C GLY A 94 16.80 -13.50 8.47
N LYS A 95 15.62 -13.79 7.90
CA LYS A 95 15.17 -15.16 7.62
C LYS A 95 15.49 -15.57 6.18
N ILE A 96 15.63 -16.88 5.98
CA ILE A 96 15.73 -17.48 4.64
C ILE A 96 14.44 -17.25 3.83
N PRO A 97 14.45 -17.32 2.48
CA PRO A 97 13.33 -16.86 1.65
C PRO A 97 11.95 -17.40 2.04
N VAL A 98 11.81 -18.72 2.20
CA VAL A 98 10.51 -19.35 2.55
C VAL A 98 10.02 -18.89 3.93
N GLU A 99 10.92 -18.88 4.93
CA GLU A 99 10.60 -18.42 6.27
C GLU A 99 10.30 -16.92 6.32
N ARG A 100 10.98 -16.13 5.50
CA ARG A 100 10.75 -14.69 5.35
C ARG A 100 9.35 -14.44 4.80
N GLU A 101 8.93 -15.15 3.75
CA GLU A 101 7.56 -15.02 3.22
C GLU A 101 6.51 -15.35 4.28
N MET A 102 6.69 -16.46 5.00
CA MET A 102 5.78 -16.84 6.09
C MET A 102 5.76 -15.80 7.22
N CYS A 103 6.92 -15.24 7.57
CA CYS A 103 7.03 -14.19 8.59
C CYS A 103 6.27 -12.93 8.19
N PHE A 104 6.47 -12.42 6.96
CA PHE A 104 5.74 -11.24 6.47
C PHE A 104 4.23 -11.49 6.37
N ARG A 105 3.80 -12.71 6.02
CA ARG A 105 2.38 -13.09 6.08
C ARG A 105 1.85 -13.08 7.53
N GLY A 106 2.67 -13.45 8.51
CA GLY A 106 2.33 -13.39 9.92
C GLY A 106 2.00 -11.98 10.41
N LEU A 107 2.71 -10.95 9.90
CA LEU A 107 2.45 -9.53 10.22
C LEU A 107 1.04 -9.10 9.84
N GLN A 108 0.50 -9.66 8.74
CA GLN A 108 -0.83 -9.38 8.22
C GLN A 108 -1.93 -9.96 9.12
N ASN A 109 -1.76 -11.22 9.55
CA ASN A 109 -2.81 -11.99 10.22
C ASN A 109 -2.92 -11.70 11.73
N LYS A 110 -1.84 -11.22 12.35
CA LYS A 110 -1.77 -10.96 13.79
C LYS A 110 -1.10 -9.60 14.02
N PRO A 111 -1.75 -8.49 13.64
CA PRO A 111 -1.18 -7.16 13.84
C PRO A 111 -0.98 -6.92 15.34
N PRO A 112 0.19 -6.40 15.77
CA PRO A 112 0.52 -6.25 17.19
C PRO A 112 -0.24 -5.13 17.90
N ILE A 113 -1.08 -4.37 17.19
CA ILE A 113 -1.73 -3.16 17.69
C ILE A 113 -3.17 -3.03 17.17
N LYS A 114 -4.05 -2.48 18.01
CA LYS A 114 -5.38 -1.99 17.60
C LYS A 114 -5.26 -0.54 17.13
N LEU A 115 -5.66 -0.25 15.90
CA LEU A 115 -5.62 1.09 15.33
C LEU A 115 -6.83 1.93 15.83
N PRO A 116 -6.68 3.25 16.09
CA PRO A 116 -7.79 4.17 16.43
C PRO A 116 -8.90 4.11 15.37
N PRO A 117 -10.17 4.56 15.52
CA PRO A 117 -11.16 4.52 14.43
C PRO A 117 -10.73 5.23 13.12
N LEU A 118 -11.30 4.86 11.96
CA LEU A 118 -11.09 5.58 10.68
C LEU A 118 -11.92 6.86 10.59
N VAL A 119 -13.13 6.79 11.09
CA VAL A 119 -14.19 7.79 10.94
C VAL A 119 -14.50 8.35 12.33
N GLY A 120 -14.90 9.61 12.39
CA GLY A 120 -15.43 10.22 13.60
C GLY A 120 -14.51 11.21 14.31
N HIS A 121 -13.50 11.75 13.62
CA HIS A 121 -12.68 12.85 14.15
C HIS A 121 -13.07 14.22 13.60
N PHE A 122 -13.70 14.27 12.42
CA PHE A 122 -14.06 15.51 11.72
C PHE A 122 -15.50 15.45 11.21
N SER A 123 -16.10 16.62 11.03
CA SER A 123 -17.40 16.78 10.35
C SER A 123 -17.27 16.55 8.84
N TYR A 124 -18.35 16.16 8.16
CA TYR A 124 -18.34 16.00 6.70
C TYR A 124 -17.90 17.28 5.97
N ALA A 125 -18.18 18.46 6.55
CA ALA A 125 -17.74 19.74 6.00
C ALA A 125 -16.21 19.87 6.01
N GLU A 126 -15.56 19.56 7.13
CA GLU A 126 -14.09 19.59 7.26
C GLU A 126 -13.41 18.54 6.36
N GLU A 127 -14.00 17.36 6.26
CA GLU A 127 -13.49 16.32 5.36
C GLU A 127 -13.64 16.74 3.89
N CYS A 128 -14.76 17.38 3.51
CA CYS A 128 -14.93 17.92 2.15
C CYS A 128 -13.96 19.06 1.83
N LEU A 129 -13.65 19.94 2.80
CA LEU A 129 -12.60 20.95 2.62
C LEU A 129 -11.25 20.29 2.36
N THR A 130 -10.91 19.26 3.12
CA THR A 130 -9.65 18.51 2.93
C THR A 130 -9.62 17.79 1.57
N PHE A 131 -10.72 17.14 1.20
CA PHE A 131 -10.86 16.44 -0.07
C PHE A 131 -10.76 17.38 -1.28
N THR A 132 -11.36 18.57 -1.21
CA THR A 132 -11.32 19.56 -2.30
C THR A 132 -9.99 20.28 -2.40
N ALA A 133 -9.27 20.45 -1.29
CA ALA A 133 -7.93 21.04 -1.28
C ALA A 133 -6.89 20.14 -1.97
N ASP A 134 -6.92 18.83 -1.67
CA ASP A 134 -6.05 17.84 -2.32
C ASP A 134 -6.72 16.46 -2.34
N SER A 135 -7.45 16.18 -3.42
CA SER A 135 -8.19 14.91 -3.57
C SER A 135 -7.26 13.70 -3.67
N GLN A 136 -6.04 13.88 -4.20
CA GLN A 136 -5.10 12.78 -4.34
C GLN A 136 -4.53 12.40 -2.98
N LEU A 137 -4.06 13.38 -2.21
CA LEU A 137 -3.53 13.14 -0.87
C LEU A 137 -4.62 12.58 0.06
N PHE A 138 -5.85 13.07 -0.06
CA PHE A 138 -7.00 12.51 0.68
C PHE A 138 -7.21 11.03 0.35
N ALA A 139 -7.22 10.68 -0.94
CA ALA A 139 -7.38 9.30 -1.40
C ALA A 139 -6.23 8.39 -0.93
N GLU A 140 -4.98 8.82 -1.06
CA GLU A 140 -3.81 8.06 -0.60
C GLU A 140 -3.82 7.88 0.92
N SER A 141 -4.19 8.92 1.68
CA SER A 141 -4.29 8.88 3.14
C SER A 141 -5.39 7.91 3.61
N TYR A 142 -6.55 7.93 2.95
CA TYR A 142 -7.64 7.01 3.24
C TYR A 142 -7.24 5.56 2.92
N LEU A 143 -6.70 5.32 1.72
CA LEU A 143 -6.24 4.00 1.29
C LEU A 143 -5.19 3.43 2.25
N HIS A 144 -4.21 4.25 2.66
CA HIS A 144 -3.16 3.84 3.60
C HIS A 144 -3.76 3.44 4.95
N SER A 145 -4.66 4.27 5.47
CA SER A 145 -5.32 4.04 6.75
C SER A 145 -6.23 2.81 6.72
N LEU A 146 -6.95 2.59 5.63
CA LEU A 146 -7.83 1.43 5.43
C LEU A 146 -7.02 0.14 5.31
N ALA A 147 -5.97 0.14 4.47
CA ALA A 147 -5.09 -1.00 4.25
C ALA A 147 -4.48 -1.52 5.57
N LYS A 148 -4.01 -0.61 6.43
CA LYS A 148 -3.44 -0.96 7.75
C LYS A 148 -4.41 -1.73 8.65
N ARG A 149 -5.73 -1.54 8.49
CA ARG A 149 -6.78 -2.13 9.35
C ARG A 149 -7.30 -3.42 8.80
N LEU A 150 -7.56 -3.41 7.51
CA LEU A 150 -8.07 -4.55 6.77
C LEU A 150 -6.86 -5.33 6.23
N SER A 151 -5.90 -5.61 7.12
CA SER A 151 -4.62 -6.18 6.75
C SER A 151 -4.79 -7.50 6.03
N ILE A 152 -5.73 -8.35 6.46
CA ILE A 152 -5.99 -9.68 5.88
C ILE A 152 -6.67 -9.67 4.51
N PHE A 153 -7.24 -8.55 4.08
CA PHE A 153 -7.98 -8.47 2.82
C PHE A 153 -7.04 -8.26 1.63
N SER A 154 -7.48 -8.72 0.46
CA SER A 154 -6.72 -8.55 -0.79
C SER A 154 -6.68 -7.09 -1.24
N TRP A 155 -5.65 -6.71 -1.99
CA TRP A 155 -5.50 -5.32 -2.44
C TRP A 155 -6.65 -4.87 -3.35
N GLU A 156 -7.24 -5.80 -4.12
CA GLU A 156 -8.40 -5.54 -4.96
C GLU A 156 -9.61 -5.16 -4.11
N MET A 157 -9.85 -5.88 -3.00
CA MET A 157 -10.96 -5.59 -2.09
C MET A 157 -10.77 -4.23 -1.40
N ILE A 158 -9.55 -3.97 -0.90
CA ILE A 158 -9.20 -2.68 -0.29
C ILE A 158 -9.39 -1.52 -1.29
N SER A 159 -8.94 -1.71 -2.53
CA SER A 159 -9.06 -0.71 -3.59
C SER A 159 -10.52 -0.46 -3.97
N ARG A 160 -11.36 -1.51 -4.02
CA ARG A 160 -12.80 -1.39 -4.28
C ARG A 160 -13.53 -0.63 -3.17
N ILE A 161 -13.26 -0.94 -1.90
CA ILE A 161 -13.85 -0.24 -0.76
C ILE A 161 -13.41 1.24 -0.78
N SER A 162 -12.12 1.48 -1.02
CA SER A 162 -11.58 2.85 -1.09
C SER A 162 -12.23 3.66 -2.21
N ARG A 163 -12.37 3.07 -3.39
CA ARG A 163 -13.06 3.72 -4.52
C ARG A 163 -14.52 4.04 -4.18
N ALA A 164 -15.26 3.11 -3.57
CA ALA A 164 -16.65 3.35 -3.21
C ALA A 164 -16.78 4.52 -2.22
N TYR A 165 -15.92 4.55 -1.20
CA TYR A 165 -15.87 5.64 -0.23
C TYR A 165 -15.54 6.99 -0.90
N LEU A 166 -14.50 7.05 -1.74
CA LEU A 166 -14.09 8.29 -2.41
C LEU A 166 -15.16 8.81 -3.38
N MET A 167 -15.91 7.92 -4.05
CA MET A 167 -17.04 8.32 -4.90
C MET A 167 -18.15 9.01 -4.11
N MET A 168 -18.31 8.72 -2.81
CA MET A 168 -19.25 9.46 -1.96
C MET A 168 -18.84 10.92 -1.84
N TYR A 169 -17.56 11.20 -1.57
CA TYR A 169 -17.03 12.57 -1.47
C TYR A 169 -17.16 13.33 -2.80
N VAL A 170 -16.85 12.68 -3.93
CA VAL A 170 -17.08 13.26 -5.26
C VAL A 170 -18.54 13.68 -5.44
N SER A 171 -19.49 12.84 -5.00
CA SER A 171 -20.92 13.10 -5.19
C SER A 171 -21.54 14.08 -4.19
N CYS A 172 -21.00 14.15 -2.96
CA CYS A 172 -21.61 14.88 -1.85
C CYS A 172 -20.91 16.20 -1.53
N CYS A 173 -19.60 16.33 -1.71
CA CYS A 173 -18.88 17.57 -1.39
C CYS A 173 -19.24 18.73 -2.33
N SER A 174 -19.88 18.46 -3.47
CA SER A 174 -20.43 19.48 -4.37
C SER A 174 -21.81 20.01 -3.94
N LYS A 175 -22.44 19.41 -2.91
CA LYS A 175 -23.80 19.73 -2.46
C LYS A 175 -23.80 20.35 -1.04
N SER A 176 -23.49 21.64 -0.95
CA SER A 176 -23.30 22.34 0.34
C SER A 176 -24.54 22.39 1.23
N GLU A 177 -25.76 22.56 0.68
CA GLU A 177 -26.99 22.74 1.47
C GLU A 177 -27.57 21.45 2.06
N GLN A 178 -27.15 20.27 1.57
CA GLN A 178 -27.69 18.95 1.96
C GLN A 178 -26.57 17.96 2.28
N LEU A 179 -25.43 18.46 2.77
CA LEU A 179 -24.21 17.66 2.95
C LEU A 179 -24.44 16.42 3.81
N GLU A 180 -24.99 16.60 5.01
CA GLU A 180 -25.30 15.52 5.97
C GLU A 180 -26.27 14.48 5.39
N GLN A 181 -27.32 14.95 4.71
CA GLN A 181 -28.32 14.09 4.08
C GLN A 181 -27.72 13.29 2.92
N CYS A 182 -26.82 13.91 2.14
CA CYS A 182 -26.14 13.24 1.04
C CYS A 182 -25.26 12.10 1.55
N PHE A 183 -24.38 12.34 2.52
CA PHE A 183 -23.52 11.29 3.08
C PHE A 183 -24.34 10.18 3.74
N SER A 184 -25.34 10.53 4.55
CA SER A 184 -26.22 9.56 5.22
C SER A 184 -26.93 8.63 4.24
N SER A 185 -27.36 9.16 3.08
CA SER A 185 -28.03 8.35 2.03
C SER A 185 -27.09 7.39 1.28
N LYS A 186 -25.78 7.57 1.41
CA LYS A 186 -24.74 6.80 0.71
C LYS A 186 -24.03 5.79 1.61
N VAL A 187 -24.17 5.92 2.93
CA VAL A 187 -23.69 4.92 3.89
C VAL A 187 -24.72 3.79 3.93
N CYS A 188 -24.44 2.69 3.23
CA CYS A 188 -25.19 1.45 3.45
C CYS A 188 -24.68 0.81 4.74
N ILE A 189 -25.57 0.64 5.71
CA ILE A 189 -25.38 -0.26 6.87
C ILE A 189 -25.63 -1.70 6.42
#